data_AF-A0A2W7IEZ2-F1
#
_entry.id   AF-A0A2W7IEZ2-F1
#
_cell.length_a   1.000
_cell.length_b   1.000
_cell.length_c   1.000
_cell.angle_alpha   90.00
_cell.angle_beta   90.00
_cell.angle_gamma   90.00
#
_symmetry.space_group_name_H-M   'P 1'
#
loop_
_entity.id
_entity.type
_entity.pdbx_description
1 polymer ?
#
loop_
_entity_poly.entity_id
_entity_poly.type
_entity_poly.pdbx_seq_one_letter_code
_entity_poly.pdbx_strand_id
1 'polypeptide(L)'
;MPSSPHFPPPRPWSPLSDLEWHALYPYLRHRSPAGRQVGDLRRRMDAIFHLAATAAPWREVPARYGKPDTIARYFRRLTRSGLWQKLLGDLTTLAPTHPLRQIELSICRACRRAYRIVGFRLVLFVRRLGLHSALNGPPWMLPDPDLSETLFRMALPAIAARDIPRIGLIRRILRTTGGRRHIPRWLRLTWS
;
A
#
# COMPACT_ATOMS: atom_id res chain seq x y z
N MET A 1 4.71 14.66 -16.68
CA MET A 1 4.07 13.36 -16.99
C MET A 1 3.42 12.83 -15.72
N PRO A 2 2.13 12.45 -15.66
CA PRO A 2 1.70 11.56 -14.59
C PRO A 2 2.57 10.32 -14.71
N SER A 3 3.35 10.00 -13.68
CA SER A 3 4.12 8.76 -13.65
C SER A 3 3.16 7.62 -13.95
N SER A 4 3.33 6.94 -15.10
CA SER A 4 2.51 5.80 -15.48
C SER A 4 2.37 4.89 -14.27
N PRO A 5 1.14 4.43 -13.94
CA PRO A 5 0.96 3.63 -12.75
C PRO A 5 1.87 2.41 -12.83
N HIS A 6 2.86 2.37 -11.94
CA HIS A 6 3.81 1.26 -11.89
C HIS A 6 3.11 0.05 -11.27
N PHE A 7 2.86 -0.95 -12.10
CA PHE A 7 2.32 -2.24 -11.68
C PHE A 7 3.46 -3.25 -11.72
N PRO A 8 3.88 -3.80 -10.57
CA PRO A 8 4.86 -4.87 -10.56
C PRO A 8 4.29 -6.09 -11.28
N PRO A 9 5.14 -6.92 -11.91
CA PRO A 9 4.68 -8.11 -12.62
C PRO A 9 3.91 -9.05 -11.67
N PRO A 10 2.85 -9.72 -12.16
CA PRO A 10 2.10 -10.67 -11.34
C PRO A 10 3.01 -11.82 -10.93
N ARG A 11 3.10 -12.06 -9.63
CA ARG A 11 3.85 -13.18 -9.05
C ARG A 11 2.88 -14.10 -8.31
N PRO A 12 2.82 -15.41 -8.63
CA PRO A 12 2.07 -16.35 -7.83
C PRO A 12 2.66 -16.40 -6.43
N TRP A 13 1.84 -16.72 -5.44
CA TRP A 13 2.36 -16.80 -4.07
C TRP A 13 3.43 -17.89 -3.96
N SER A 14 4.60 -17.50 -3.45
CA SER A 14 5.67 -18.40 -3.03
C SER A 14 6.26 -17.92 -1.70
N PRO A 15 6.80 -18.83 -0.85
CA PRO A 15 7.61 -18.45 0.30
C PRO A 15 8.82 -17.61 -0.15
N LEU A 16 9.30 -16.76 0.74
CA LEU A 16 10.49 -15.94 0.45
C LEU A 16 11.70 -16.82 0.18
N SER A 17 12.44 -16.54 -0.89
CA SER A 17 13.76 -17.14 -1.10
C SER A 17 14.75 -16.63 -0.05
N ASP A 18 15.90 -17.29 0.09
CA ASP A 18 16.92 -16.82 1.03
C ASP A 18 17.42 -15.43 0.65
N LEU A 19 17.63 -15.13 -0.63
CA LEU A 19 18.06 -13.80 -1.09
C LEU A 19 17.02 -12.72 -0.76
N GLU A 20 15.75 -13.00 -1.02
CA GLU A 20 14.64 -12.08 -0.70
C GLU A 20 14.52 -11.86 0.80
N TRP A 21 14.68 -12.94 1.57
CA TRP A 21 14.65 -12.89 3.02
C TRP A 21 15.79 -12.04 3.59
N HIS A 22 17.03 -12.25 3.14
CA HIS A 22 18.18 -11.49 3.58
C HIS A 22 18.07 -10.00 3.21
N ALA A 23 17.48 -9.68 2.06
CA ALA A 23 17.24 -8.30 1.67
C ALA A 23 16.13 -7.64 2.52
N LEU A 24 15.12 -8.40 2.95
CA LEU A 24 14.02 -7.91 3.80
C LEU A 24 14.41 -7.82 5.29
N TYR A 25 15.30 -8.70 5.74
CA TYR A 25 15.64 -8.87 7.15
C TYR A 25 16.06 -7.58 7.87
N PRO A 26 16.92 -6.70 7.30
CA PRO A 26 17.37 -5.47 7.96
C PRO A 26 16.26 -4.49 8.31
N TYR A 27 15.12 -4.58 7.63
CA TYR A 27 13.97 -3.70 7.87
C TYR A 27 13.14 -4.13 9.07
N LEU A 28 13.28 -5.38 9.51
CA LEU A 28 12.40 -5.98 10.50
C LEU A 28 12.84 -5.66 11.93
N ARG A 29 11.87 -5.56 12.84
CA ARG A 29 12.15 -5.45 14.27
C ARG A 29 12.43 -6.84 14.85
N HIS A 30 13.68 -7.09 15.19
CA HIS A 30 14.13 -8.38 15.73
C HIS A 30 13.71 -8.62 17.19
N ARG A 31 13.46 -7.55 17.95
CA ARG A 31 13.06 -7.60 19.36
C ARG A 31 11.68 -7.02 19.57
N SER A 32 10.93 -7.64 20.47
CA SER A 32 9.71 -7.04 20.99
C SER A 32 10.05 -5.81 21.86
N PRO A 33 9.11 -4.88 22.09
CA PRO A 33 9.32 -3.76 23.01
C PRO A 33 9.68 -4.19 24.43
N ALA A 34 9.31 -5.42 24.82
CA ALA A 34 9.66 -6.02 26.11
C ALA A 34 11.00 -6.81 26.08
N GLY A 35 11.86 -6.54 25.09
CA GLY A 35 13.19 -7.16 24.98
C GLY A 35 13.23 -8.60 24.45
N ARG A 36 12.12 -9.36 24.52
CA ARG A 36 12.07 -10.76 24.04
C ARG A 36 12.30 -10.85 22.53
N GLN A 37 13.15 -11.79 22.12
CA GLN A 37 13.38 -12.14 20.71
C GLN A 37 12.07 -12.59 20.07
N VAL A 38 11.79 -12.05 18.89
CA VAL A 38 10.62 -12.43 18.12
C VAL A 38 10.92 -13.74 17.39
N GLY A 39 10.31 -14.84 17.83
CA GLY A 39 10.49 -16.15 17.18
C GLY A 39 10.00 -16.19 15.73
N ASP A 40 10.73 -16.93 14.88
CA ASP A 40 10.53 -17.17 13.44
C ASP A 40 9.99 -15.97 12.64
N LEU A 41 10.82 -14.94 12.48
CA LEU A 41 10.47 -13.74 11.71
C LEU A 41 10.12 -14.07 10.25
N ARG A 42 10.86 -14.99 9.61
CA ARG A 42 10.63 -15.41 8.22
C ARG A 42 9.25 -15.99 8.02
N ARG A 43 8.90 -16.98 8.85
CA ARG A 43 7.59 -17.63 8.87
C ARG A 43 6.45 -16.63 9.06
N ARG A 44 6.64 -15.60 9.89
CA ARG A 44 5.64 -14.53 10.07
C ARG A 44 5.50 -13.65 8.83
N MET A 45 6.61 -13.31 8.16
CA MET A 45 6.56 -12.53 6.93
C MET A 45 5.93 -13.34 5.78
N ASP A 46 6.27 -14.61 5.65
CA ASP A 46 5.63 -15.52 4.69
C ASP A 46 4.12 -15.59 4.91
N ALA A 47 3.68 -15.68 6.16
CA ALA A 47 2.25 -15.68 6.49
C ALA A 47 1.55 -14.36 6.12
N ILE A 48 2.22 -13.22 6.39
CA ILE A 48 1.70 -11.90 6.03
C ILE A 48 1.57 -11.78 4.50
N PHE A 49 2.59 -12.20 3.75
CA PHE A 49 2.57 -12.13 2.28
C PHE A 49 1.58 -13.12 1.66
N HIS A 50 1.45 -14.33 2.22
CA HIS A 50 0.41 -15.28 1.83
C HIS A 50 -0.98 -14.66 1.97
N LEU A 51 -1.27 -14.09 3.13
CA LEU A 51 -2.57 -13.48 3.39
C LEU A 51 -2.77 -12.23 2.53
N ALA A 52 -1.72 -11.43 2.30
CA ALA A 52 -1.77 -10.28 1.41
C ALA A 52 -2.17 -10.66 -0.02
N ALA A 53 -1.74 -11.82 -0.52
CA ALA A 53 -2.10 -12.32 -1.84
C ALA A 53 -3.57 -12.78 -1.96
N THR A 54 -4.16 -13.37 -0.91
CA THR A 54 -5.49 -14.00 -0.95
C THR A 54 -6.66 -13.10 -0.57
N ALA A 55 -6.42 -11.88 -0.07
CA ALA A 55 -7.46 -10.99 0.47
C ALA A 55 -8.29 -11.57 1.65
N ALA A 56 -7.94 -12.75 2.17
CA ALA A 56 -8.59 -13.43 3.29
C ALA A 56 -8.43 -12.70 4.65
N PRO A 57 -9.36 -12.88 5.60
CA PRO A 57 -9.22 -12.35 6.96
C PRO A 57 -8.06 -13.02 7.72
N TRP A 58 -7.52 -12.34 8.73
CA TRP A 58 -6.40 -12.87 9.53
C TRP A 58 -6.69 -14.20 10.22
N ARG A 59 -7.96 -14.52 10.49
CA ARG A 59 -8.38 -15.78 11.13
C ARG A 59 -8.14 -17.02 10.25
N GLU A 60 -8.05 -16.83 8.93
CA GLU A 60 -7.84 -17.90 7.95
C GLU A 60 -6.35 -18.12 7.63
N VAL A 61 -5.44 -17.58 8.45
CA VAL A 61 -4.01 -17.86 8.26
C VAL A 61 -3.77 -19.37 8.45
N PRO A 62 -3.10 -20.05 7.49
CA PRO A 62 -2.84 -21.47 7.58
C PRO A 62 -2.12 -21.85 8.88
N ALA A 63 -2.56 -22.93 9.53
CA ALA A 63 -2.01 -23.40 10.82
C ALA A 63 -0.49 -23.62 10.77
N ARG A 64 0.06 -23.97 9.59
CA ARG A 64 1.50 -24.09 9.34
C ARG A 64 2.30 -22.82 9.61
N TYR A 65 1.70 -21.65 9.79
CA TYR A 65 2.41 -20.42 10.15
C TYR A 65 2.36 -20.09 11.65
N GLY A 66 1.57 -20.85 12.43
CA GLY A 66 1.33 -20.60 13.84
C GLY A 66 0.05 -19.80 14.10
N LYS A 67 -0.06 -19.23 15.30
CA LYS A 67 -1.32 -18.61 15.77
C LYS A 67 -1.66 -17.33 14.98
N PRO A 68 -2.87 -17.23 14.39
CA PRO A 68 -3.34 -16.05 13.66
C PRO A 68 -3.15 -14.72 14.41
N ASP A 69 -3.51 -14.68 15.69
CA ASP A 69 -3.43 -13.47 16.51
C ASP A 69 -2.01 -12.97 16.74
N THR A 70 -1.04 -13.89 16.76
CA THR A 70 0.39 -13.53 16.89
C THR A 70 0.86 -12.83 15.62
N ILE A 71 0.47 -13.33 14.46
CA ILE A 71 0.83 -12.79 13.14
C ILE A 71 0.15 -11.44 12.94
N ALA A 72 -1.15 -11.33 13.24
CA ALA A 72 -1.87 -10.07 13.16
C ALA A 72 -1.30 -8.99 14.12
N ARG A 73 -0.93 -9.37 15.35
CA ARG A 73 -0.25 -8.46 16.29
C ARG A 73 1.12 -8.02 15.77
N TYR A 74 1.88 -8.94 15.19
CA TYR A 74 3.19 -8.63 14.61
C TYR A 74 3.06 -7.68 13.40
N PHE A 75 2.11 -7.94 12.48
CA PHE A 75 1.79 -7.03 11.37
C PHE A 75 1.46 -5.63 11.86
N ARG A 76 0.57 -5.48 12.85
CA ARG A 76 0.22 -4.17 13.42
C ARG A 76 1.45 -3.45 14.00
N ARG A 77 2.38 -4.19 14.63
CA ARG A 77 3.62 -3.62 15.16
C ARG A 77 4.54 -3.11 14.06
N LEU A 78 4.74 -3.90 12.99
CA LEU A 78 5.52 -3.48 11.82
C LEU A 78 4.92 -2.25 11.13
N THR A 79 3.59 -2.25 10.99
CA THR A 79 2.87 -1.10 10.43
C THR A 79 3.06 0.16 11.25
N ARG A 80 2.96 0.07 12.58
CA ARG A 80 3.18 1.22 13.48
C ARG A 80 4.65 1.66 13.54
N SER A 81 5.60 0.77 13.29
CA SER A 81 7.02 1.15 13.21
C SER A 81 7.42 1.79 11.88
N GLY A 82 6.47 1.94 10.94
CA GLY A 82 6.73 2.58 9.64
C GLY A 82 7.46 1.67 8.64
N LEU A 83 7.41 0.34 8.82
CA LEU A 83 8.09 -0.61 7.94
C LEU A 83 7.73 -0.39 6.46
N TRP A 84 6.43 -0.27 6.20
CA TRP A 84 5.88 -0.19 4.85
C TRP A 84 6.36 1.06 4.11
N GLN A 85 6.41 2.20 4.79
CA GLN A 85 6.90 3.45 4.22
C GLN A 85 8.38 3.34 3.85
N LYS A 86 9.21 2.74 4.70
CA LYS A 86 10.63 2.52 4.42
C LYS A 86 10.82 1.61 3.19
N LEU A 87 10.15 0.47 3.18
CA LEU A 87 10.22 -0.46 2.04
C LEU A 87 9.78 0.17 0.73
N LEU A 88 8.64 0.89 0.74
CA LEU A 88 8.15 1.56 -0.46
C LEU A 88 9.09 2.68 -0.93
N GLY A 89 9.69 3.44 -0.02
CA GLY A 89 10.70 4.44 -0.37
C GLY A 89 11.89 3.79 -1.08
N ASP A 90 12.47 2.76 -0.48
CA ASP A 90 13.65 2.09 -1.03
C ASP A 90 13.34 1.38 -2.36
N LEU A 91 12.13 0.84 -2.53
CA LEU A 91 11.70 0.24 -3.80
C LEU A 91 11.76 1.20 -4.99
N THR A 92 11.70 2.52 -4.77
CA THR A 92 11.82 3.52 -5.84
C THR A 92 13.28 3.81 -6.23
N THR A 93 14.22 3.56 -5.32
CA THR A 93 15.66 3.83 -5.53
C THR A 93 16.44 2.57 -5.94
N LEU A 94 15.93 1.39 -5.59
CA LEU A 94 16.60 0.12 -5.83
C LEU A 94 16.60 -0.28 -7.31
N ALA A 95 17.70 -0.88 -7.75
CA ALA A 95 17.83 -1.42 -9.10
C ALA A 95 16.79 -2.53 -9.37
N PRO A 96 16.29 -2.70 -10.60
CA PRO A 96 15.29 -3.72 -10.95
C PRO A 96 15.68 -5.16 -10.60
N THR A 97 16.98 -5.46 -10.58
CA THR A 97 17.55 -6.78 -10.24
C THR A 97 17.56 -7.07 -8.74
N HIS A 98 17.31 -6.07 -7.89
CA HIS A 98 17.40 -6.24 -6.44
C HIS A 98 16.34 -7.22 -5.91
N PRO A 99 16.66 -8.12 -4.95
CA PRO A 99 15.71 -9.12 -4.45
C PRO A 99 14.39 -8.53 -3.92
N LEU A 100 14.41 -7.33 -3.32
CA LEU A 100 13.18 -6.67 -2.88
C LEU A 100 12.23 -6.30 -4.02
N ARG A 101 12.74 -5.99 -5.22
CA ARG A 101 11.91 -5.71 -6.40
C ARG A 101 11.15 -6.96 -6.84
N GLN A 102 11.71 -8.15 -6.63
CA GLN A 102 11.04 -9.42 -6.95
C GLN A 102 9.83 -9.70 -6.05
N ILE A 103 9.78 -9.11 -4.86
CA ILE A 103 8.66 -9.22 -3.91
C ILE A 103 7.84 -7.93 -3.81
N GLU A 104 8.03 -6.98 -4.74
CA GLU A 104 7.35 -5.68 -4.76
C GLU A 104 5.84 -5.84 -4.65
N LEU A 105 5.23 -6.74 -5.43
CA LEU A 105 3.79 -6.98 -5.39
C LEU A 105 3.31 -7.43 -4.01
N SER A 106 4.04 -8.33 -3.35
CA SER A 106 3.70 -8.81 -2.00
C SER A 106 3.81 -7.68 -0.96
N ILE A 107 4.84 -6.82 -1.09
CA ILE A 107 4.99 -5.61 -0.26
C ILE A 107 3.82 -4.66 -0.50
N CYS A 108 3.50 -4.32 -1.76
CA CYS A 108 2.39 -3.44 -2.11
C CYS A 108 1.05 -3.98 -1.58
N ARG A 109 0.76 -5.27 -1.76
CA ARG A 109 -0.46 -5.91 -1.21
C ARG A 109 -0.51 -5.87 0.32
N ALA A 110 0.62 -6.08 0.99
CA ALA A 110 0.70 -5.94 2.44
C ALA A 110 0.47 -4.48 2.89
N CYS A 111 1.02 -3.50 2.16
CA CYS A 111 0.78 -2.07 2.39
C CYS A 111 -0.70 -1.70 2.27
N ARG A 112 -1.43 -2.26 1.30
CA ARG A 112 -2.89 -2.03 1.18
C ARG A 112 -3.65 -2.44 2.44
N ARG A 113 -3.25 -3.54 3.09
CA ARG A 113 -3.83 -3.98 4.37
C ARG A 113 -3.47 -3.04 5.52
N ALA A 114 -2.31 -2.39 5.45
CA ALA A 114 -1.85 -1.42 6.44
C ALA A 114 -2.61 -0.09 6.39
N TYR A 115 -3.32 0.20 5.28
CA TYR A 115 -4.12 1.42 5.12
C TYR A 115 -5.05 1.70 6.30
N ARG A 116 -5.75 0.68 6.82
CA ARG A 116 -6.68 0.86 7.95
C ARG A 116 -5.99 1.24 9.27
N ILE A 117 -4.68 1.02 9.38
CA ILE A 117 -3.89 1.30 10.58
C ILE A 117 -3.19 2.66 10.46
N VAL A 118 -2.55 2.93 9.31
CA VAL A 118 -1.80 4.18 9.08
C VAL A 118 -2.73 5.33 8.68
N GLY A 119 -3.81 5.01 7.97
CA GLY A 119 -4.77 5.97 7.46
C GLY A 119 -4.24 6.78 6.27
N PHE A 120 -4.72 8.01 6.17
CA PHE A 120 -4.52 8.88 5.02
C PHE A 120 -3.04 9.18 4.70
N ARG A 121 -2.19 9.28 5.72
CA ARG A 121 -0.74 9.52 5.55
C ARG A 121 -0.07 8.50 4.62
N LEU A 122 -0.54 7.24 4.61
CA LEU A 122 0.01 6.22 3.72
C LEU A 122 -0.38 6.48 2.25
N VAL A 123 -1.61 6.94 2.00
CA VAL A 123 -2.08 7.28 0.64
C VAL A 123 -1.24 8.41 0.07
N LEU A 124 -1.04 9.47 0.86
CA LEU A 124 -0.19 10.60 0.49
C LEU A 124 1.21 10.15 0.10
N PHE A 125 1.82 9.32 0.96
CA PHE A 125 3.16 8.81 0.75
C PHE A 125 3.26 7.96 -0.53
N VAL A 126 2.34 7.02 -0.72
CA VAL A 126 2.30 6.15 -1.91
C VAL A 126 2.12 6.94 -3.21
N ARG A 127 1.25 7.97 -3.21
CA ARG A 127 1.04 8.83 -4.38
C ARG A 127 2.29 9.61 -4.73
N ARG A 128 2.98 10.20 -3.74
CA ARG A 128 4.24 10.93 -3.96
C ARG A 128 5.33 10.04 -4.54
N LEU A 129 5.37 8.77 -4.16
CA LEU A 129 6.31 7.80 -4.72
C LEU A 129 5.91 7.28 -6.12
N GLY A 130 4.71 7.59 -6.62
CA GLY A 130 4.21 7.05 -7.89
C GLY A 130 3.90 5.54 -7.86
N LEU A 131 3.96 4.88 -6.70
CA LEU A 131 3.72 3.44 -6.52
C LEU A 131 2.23 3.12 -6.39
N HIS A 132 1.45 3.45 -7.42
CA HIS A 132 -0.01 3.34 -7.42
C HIS A 132 -0.52 1.91 -7.12
N SER A 133 0.29 0.88 -7.37
CA SER A 133 0.01 -0.50 -6.99
C SER A 133 -0.09 -0.71 -5.46
N ALA A 134 0.53 0.12 -4.62
CA ALA A 134 0.39 0.02 -3.16
C ALA A 134 -0.90 0.68 -2.62
N LEU A 135 -1.67 1.37 -3.46
CA LEU A 135 -2.94 1.99 -3.08
C LEU A 135 -4.03 0.93 -2.84
N ASN A 136 -4.91 1.19 -1.89
CA ASN A 136 -6.02 0.33 -1.51
C ASN A 136 -7.25 0.46 -2.45
N GLY A 137 -7.07 1.07 -3.61
CA GLY A 137 -8.10 1.32 -4.62
C GLY A 137 -7.58 2.26 -5.71
N PRO A 138 -8.40 2.53 -6.73
CA PRO A 138 -8.01 3.35 -7.86
C PRO A 138 -7.66 4.80 -7.45
N PRO A 139 -6.60 5.41 -8.04
CA PRO A 139 -6.09 6.73 -7.68
C PRO A 139 -7.13 7.84 -7.75
N TRP A 140 -8.09 7.78 -8.68
CA TRP A 140 -9.15 8.78 -8.85
C TRP A 140 -10.28 8.68 -7.82
N MET A 141 -10.30 7.64 -6.99
CA MET A 141 -11.26 7.49 -5.88
C MET A 141 -10.64 7.77 -4.52
N LEU A 142 -9.33 7.92 -4.45
CA LEU A 142 -8.60 8.25 -3.21
C LEU A 142 -8.33 9.75 -3.16
N PRO A 143 -8.18 10.35 -1.96
CA PRO A 143 -7.94 11.77 -1.86
C PRO A 143 -6.57 12.11 -2.50
N ASP A 144 -6.55 13.20 -3.26
CA ASP A 144 -5.38 13.66 -3.99
C ASP A 144 -4.80 14.92 -3.33
N PRO A 145 -3.62 14.86 -2.69
CA PRO A 145 -3.00 16.04 -2.09
C PRO A 145 -2.58 17.08 -3.11
N ASP A 146 -2.23 16.63 -4.31
CA ASP A 146 -1.70 17.47 -5.38
C ASP A 146 -2.81 17.77 -6.40
N LEU A 147 -4.08 17.82 -5.95
CA LEU A 147 -5.22 18.03 -6.84
C LEU A 147 -5.05 19.30 -7.69
N SER A 148 -4.50 20.39 -7.12
CA SER A 148 -4.22 21.62 -7.86
C SER A 148 -3.26 21.38 -9.02
N GLU A 149 -2.20 20.61 -8.81
CA GLU A 149 -1.26 20.18 -9.85
C GLU A 149 -1.92 19.23 -10.85
N THR A 150 -2.72 18.27 -10.38
CA THR A 150 -3.48 17.36 -11.24
C THR A 150 -4.45 18.12 -12.15
N LEU A 151 -5.19 19.11 -11.61
CA LEU A 151 -6.13 19.95 -12.36
C LEU A 151 -5.41 20.90 -13.32
N PHE A 152 -4.29 21.50 -12.89
CA PHE A 152 -3.46 22.37 -13.73
C PHE A 152 -2.92 21.61 -14.95
N ARG A 153 -2.48 20.36 -14.75
CA ARG A 153 -2.00 19.49 -15.84
C ARG A 153 -3.11 18.98 -16.77
N MET A 154 -4.35 18.85 -16.28
CA MET A 154 -5.50 18.47 -17.12
C MET A 154 -5.91 19.59 -18.08
N ALA A 155 -5.30 20.78 -18.00
CA ALA A 155 -5.57 21.93 -18.87
C ALA A 155 -7.08 22.21 -19.01
N LEU A 156 -7.79 22.22 -17.88
CA LEU A 156 -9.23 22.47 -17.88
C LEU A 156 -9.53 23.83 -18.53
N PRO A 157 -10.55 23.92 -19.39
CA PRO A 157 -10.89 25.17 -20.05
C PRO A 157 -11.17 26.27 -19.03
N ALA A 158 -10.71 27.49 -19.31
CA ALA A 158 -10.97 28.64 -18.47
C ALA A 158 -12.49 28.86 -18.36
N ILE A 159 -13.03 28.68 -17.16
CA ILE A 159 -14.46 28.88 -16.90
C ILE A 159 -14.68 30.39 -16.74
N ALA A 160 -15.46 31.00 -17.63
CA ALA A 160 -15.86 32.39 -17.47
C ALA A 160 -16.65 32.55 -16.15
N ALA A 161 -16.31 33.57 -15.36
CA ALA A 161 -16.88 33.78 -14.02
C ALA A 161 -18.42 33.91 -13.98
N ARG A 162 -19.06 34.12 -15.15
CA ARG A 162 -20.51 34.23 -15.33
C ARG A 162 -21.23 32.87 -15.42
N ASP A 163 -20.51 31.78 -15.72
CA ASP A 163 -21.09 30.45 -15.99
C ASP A 163 -20.94 29.45 -14.85
N ILE A 164 -20.64 29.90 -13.62
CA ILE A 164 -20.42 28.99 -12.50
C ILE A 164 -21.79 28.52 -11.93
N PRO A 165 -22.23 27.24 -12.09
CA PRO A 165 -23.19 26.66 -11.16
C PRO A 165 -22.47 26.48 -9.82
N ARG A 166 -22.49 27.54 -9.00
CA ARG A 166 -21.60 27.82 -7.85
C ARG A 166 -21.43 26.72 -6.81
N ILE A 167 -22.33 25.75 -6.72
CA ILE A 167 -22.25 24.65 -5.74
C ILE A 167 -21.99 23.29 -6.39
N GLY A 168 -22.49 23.04 -7.60
CA GLY A 168 -22.38 21.74 -8.26
C GLY A 168 -20.94 21.39 -8.63
N LEU A 169 -20.23 22.36 -9.23
CA LEU A 169 -18.82 22.21 -9.60
C LEU A 169 -17.93 22.11 -8.36
N ILE A 170 -18.13 22.97 -7.35
CA ILE A 170 -17.41 22.90 -6.07
C ILE A 170 -17.64 21.54 -5.40
N ARG A 171 -18.87 21.02 -5.37
CA ARG A 171 -19.15 19.66 -4.84
C ARG A 171 -18.48 18.56 -5.66
N ARG A 172 -18.25 18.75 -6.95
CA ARG A 172 -17.53 17.78 -7.80
C ARG A 172 -16.03 17.81 -7.52
N ILE A 173 -15.46 19.00 -7.38
CA ILE A 173 -14.05 19.22 -7.01
C ILE A 173 -13.80 18.72 -5.58
N LEU A 174 -14.67 19.03 -4.61
CA LEU A 174 -14.55 18.50 -3.25
C LEU A 174 -14.63 16.97 -3.22
N ARG A 175 -15.42 16.35 -4.11
CA ARG A 175 -15.48 14.88 -4.26
C ARG A 175 -14.20 14.28 -4.84
N THR A 176 -13.52 14.98 -5.76
CA THR A 176 -12.23 14.53 -6.29
C THR A 176 -11.09 14.78 -5.29
N THR A 177 -11.11 15.91 -4.59
CA THR A 177 -10.12 16.27 -3.55
C THR A 177 -10.19 15.34 -2.35
N GLY A 178 -11.40 15.13 -1.81
CA GLY A 178 -11.62 14.38 -0.58
C GLY A 178 -11.62 12.87 -0.75
N GLY A 179 -11.53 12.38 -2.00
CA GLY A 179 -11.76 10.98 -2.32
C GLY A 179 -13.18 10.51 -1.99
N ARG A 180 -13.48 9.24 -2.28
CA ARG A 180 -14.76 8.64 -1.92
C ARG A 180 -14.74 8.08 -0.50
N ARG A 181 -15.78 8.39 0.28
CA ARG A 181 -15.99 7.80 1.62
C ARG A 181 -16.08 6.28 1.60
N HIS A 182 -16.64 5.71 0.54
CA HIS A 182 -16.81 4.27 0.37
C HIS A 182 -16.28 3.83 -1.00
N ILE A 183 -15.43 2.79 -0.99
CA ILE A 183 -14.96 2.11 -2.19
C ILE A 183 -15.56 0.70 -2.19
N PRO A 184 -16.33 0.30 -3.21
CA PRO A 184 -16.94 -1.02 -3.26
C PRO A 184 -15.87 -2.12 -3.24
N ARG A 185 -16.21 -3.27 -2.64
CA ARG A 185 -15.25 -4.38 -2.43
C ARG A 185 -14.71 -4.94 -3.74
N TRP A 186 -15.58 -5.16 -4.74
CA TRP A 186 -15.18 -5.70 -6.04
C TRP A 186 -14.10 -4.84 -6.72
N LEU A 187 -14.24 -3.51 -6.69
CA LEU A 187 -13.29 -2.59 -7.30
C LEU A 187 -11.92 -2.57 -6.59
N ARG A 188 -11.88 -2.86 -5.29
CA ARG A 188 -10.63 -3.03 -4.54
C ARG A 188 -9.91 -4.33 -4.89
N LEU A 189 -10.66 -5.35 -5.29
CA LEU A 189 -10.13 -6.64 -5.71
C LEU A 189 -9.67 -6.63 -7.17
N THR A 190 -10.31 -5.84 -8.04
CA THR A 190 -9.84 -5.70 -9.43
C THR A 190 -8.60 -4.81 -9.56
N TRP A 191 -8.36 -3.93 -8.58
CA TRP A 191 -7.14 -3.10 -8.50
C TRP A 191 -5.88 -3.89 -8.08
N SER A 192 -5.93 -5.23 -8.07
CA SER A 192 -4.95 -6.09 -7.38
C SER A 192 -4.10 -7.00 -8.24
#